data_AF-A0A7Z2ZI00-F1
#
_entry.id   AF-A0A7Z2ZI00-F1
#
_cell.length_a   1.000
_cell.length_b   1.000
_cell.length_c   1.000
_cell.angle_alpha   90.00
_cell.angle_beta   90.00
_cell.angle_gamma   90.00
#
_symmetry.space_group_name_H-M   'P 1'
#
loop_
_entity.id
_entity.type
_entity.pdbx_description
1 polymer ?
#
loop_
_entity_poly.entity_id
_entity_poly.type
_entity_poly.pdbx_seq_one_letter_code
_entity_poly.pdbx_strand_id
1 'polypeptide(L)'
;MSKKSRFYEVTYRDGHGDHPTLFPAQSEADLSQKLKFPRTVKHVETRHAGWLPVAVEANEHLDGVEFRVTHKGTETTISKDSLGYDHLIKLFAKDVAVLQRDLDEHNAPDA
;
A
#
# COMPACT_ATOMS: atom_id res chain seq x y z
N MET A 1 11.14 -11.68 10.11
CA MET A 1 12.00 -10.80 9.28
C MET A 1 11.10 -9.77 8.63
N SER A 2 11.35 -8.48 8.83
CA SER A 2 10.56 -7.42 8.16
C SER A 2 10.78 -7.52 6.66
N LYS A 3 9.75 -7.95 5.93
CA LYS A 3 9.78 -8.02 4.47
C LYS A 3 9.71 -6.60 3.92
N LYS A 4 10.49 -6.35 2.88
CA LYS A 4 10.57 -5.03 2.22
C LYS A 4 9.85 -5.10 0.89
N SER A 5 9.21 -3.99 0.51
CA SER A 5 8.65 -3.81 -0.83
C SER A 5 9.26 -2.58 -1.48
N ARG A 6 9.22 -2.55 -2.81
CA ARG A 6 9.70 -1.42 -3.59
C ARG A 6 8.62 -0.35 -3.65
N PHE A 7 9.02 0.89 -3.34
CA PHE A 7 8.11 2.03 -3.32
C PHE A 7 8.58 3.15 -4.25
N TYR A 8 7.59 3.90 -4.72
CA TYR A 8 7.74 5.10 -5.50
C TYR A 8 6.94 6.22 -4.85
N GLU A 9 7.58 7.38 -4.73
CA GLU A 9 6.95 8.62 -4.32
C GLU A 9 6.50 9.34 -5.59
N VAL A 10 5.19 9.53 -5.75
CA VAL A 10 4.59 10.22 -6.87
C VAL A 10 4.09 11.55 -6.37
N THR A 11 4.64 12.63 -6.93
CA THR A 11 4.19 13.98 -6.65
C THR A 11 3.20 14.39 -7.72
N TYR A 12 2.01 14.79 -7.29
CA TYR A 12 1.00 15.38 -8.16
C TYR A 12 0.64 16.78 -7.67
N ARG A 13 0.28 17.64 -8.61
CA ARG A 13 -0.17 19.00 -8.35
C ARG A 13 -1.67 19.10 -8.57
N ASP A 14 -2.37 19.62 -7.59
CA ASP A 14 -3.75 20.09 -7.74
C ASP A 14 -3.80 21.63 -7.67
N GLY A 15 -5.00 22.20 -7.71
CA GLY A 15 -5.20 23.65 -7.57
C GLY A 15 -4.78 24.23 -6.22
N HIS A 16 -4.37 23.41 -5.26
CA HIS A 16 -3.98 23.78 -3.90
C HIS A 16 -2.49 23.56 -3.61
N GLY A 17 -1.78 22.75 -4.40
CA GLY A 17 -0.33 22.58 -4.25
C GLY A 17 0.20 21.24 -4.76
N ASP A 18 1.43 20.95 -4.36
CA ASP A 18 2.11 19.67 -4.63
C ASP A 18 1.87 18.69 -3.49
N HIS A 19 1.43 17.49 -3.83
CA HIS A 19 1.09 16.41 -2.91
C HIS A 19 1.93 15.18 -3.25
N PRO A 20 2.92 14.82 -2.42
CA PRO A 20 3.65 13.56 -2.56
C PRO A 20 2.81 12.41 -1.99
N THR A 21 2.75 11.28 -2.70
CA THR A 21 2.09 10.06 -2.22
C THR A 21 2.92 8.82 -2.55
N LEU A 22 2.97 7.88 -1.62
CA LEU A 22 3.73 6.64 -1.77
C LEU A 22 2.88 5.54 -2.36
N PHE A 23 3.44 4.85 -3.35
CA PHE A 23 2.83 3.70 -3.99
C PHE A 23 3.80 2.50 -4.04
N PRO A 24 3.35 1.30 -3.65
CA PRO A 24 4.12 0.08 -3.86
C PRO A 24 3.98 -0.38 -5.31
N ALA A 25 5.10 -0.65 -5.97
CA ALA A 25 5.10 -1.18 -7.33
C ALA A 25 6.38 -1.94 -7.65
N GLN A 26 6.28 -2.95 -8.51
CA GLN A 26 7.45 -3.72 -8.96
C GLN A 26 8.44 -2.85 -9.76
N SER A 27 7.90 -1.93 -10.56
CA SER A 27 8.66 -1.01 -11.40
C SER A 27 7.88 0.29 -11.62
N GLU A 28 8.58 1.33 -12.05
CA GLU A 28 7.97 2.61 -12.41
C GLU A 28 7.01 2.47 -13.60
N ALA A 29 7.32 1.58 -14.53
CA ALA A 29 6.47 1.28 -15.67
C ALA A 29 5.14 0.63 -15.23
N ASP A 30 5.19 -0.34 -14.30
CA ASP A 30 3.98 -0.95 -13.72
C ASP A 30 3.11 0.09 -13.00
N LEU A 31 3.76 0.98 -12.25
CA LEU A 31 3.07 2.08 -11.57
C LEU A 31 2.39 2.99 -12.59
N SER A 32 3.14 3.47 -13.59
CA SER A 32 2.65 4.42 -14.59
C SER A 32 1.47 3.89 -15.41
N GLN A 33 1.42 2.57 -15.65
CA GLN A 33 0.30 1.94 -16.35
C GLN A 33 -1.00 1.91 -15.52
N LYS A 34 -0.89 1.81 -14.20
CA LYS A 34 -2.04 1.72 -13.30
C LYS A 34 -2.48 3.08 -12.76
N LEU A 35 -1.55 4.02 -12.69
CA LEU A 35 -1.77 5.32 -12.08
C LEU A 35 -2.59 6.21 -13.01
N LYS A 36 -3.78 6.59 -12.54
CA LYS A 36 -4.73 7.42 -13.29
C LYS A 36 -5.05 8.66 -12.48
N PHE A 37 -4.72 9.82 -13.04
CA PHE A 37 -5.05 11.10 -12.43
C PHE A 37 -6.37 11.65 -13.01
N PRO A 38 -7.23 12.27 -12.17
CA PRO A 38 -8.29 13.12 -12.66
C PRO A 38 -7.73 14.24 -13.55
N ARG A 39 -8.54 14.75 -14.50
CA ARG A 39 -8.12 15.86 -15.38
C ARG A 39 -7.68 17.13 -14.65
N THR A 40 -8.15 17.30 -13.41
CA THR A 40 -7.83 18.44 -12.53
C THR A 40 -6.50 18.30 -11.82
N VAL A 41 -5.85 17.12 -11.89
CA VAL A 41 -4.60 16.81 -11.22
C VAL A 41 -3.52 16.58 -12.26
N LYS A 42 -2.37 17.23 -12.08
CA LYS A 42 -1.22 17.11 -12.97
C LYS A 42 -0.15 16.26 -12.30
N HIS A 43 0.33 15.24 -13.00
CA HIS A 43 1.55 14.53 -12.59
C HIS A 43 2.76 15.47 -12.67
N VAL A 44 3.54 15.56 -11.59
CA VAL A 44 4.74 16.39 -11.51
C VAL A 44 6.00 15.54 -11.67
N GLU A 45 6.15 14.53 -10.79
CA GLU A 45 7.34 13.69 -10.73
C GLU A 45 6.99 12.30 -10.18
N THR A 46 7.72 11.28 -10.60
CA THR A 46 7.78 9.98 -9.93
C THR A 46 9.22 9.71 -9.54
N ARG A 47 9.47 9.42 -8.27
CA ARG A 47 10.80 9.10 -7.75
C ARG A 47 10.81 7.76 -7.05
N HIS A 48 11.83 6.96 -7.31
CA HIS A 48 12.06 5.72 -6.57
C HIS A 48 12.41 6.04 -5.09
N ALA A 49 11.52 5.67 -4.18
CA ALA A 49 11.67 5.87 -2.73
C ALA A 49 12.55 4.78 -2.08
N GLY A 50 12.79 3.68 -2.79
CA GLY A 50 13.64 2.58 -2.34
C GLY A 50 12.84 1.37 -1.85
N TRP A 51 13.55 0.48 -1.16
CA TRP A 51 12.97 -0.71 -0.56
C TRP A 51 12.63 -0.44 0.91
N LEU A 52 11.35 -0.24 1.18
CA LEU A 52 10.87 0.13 2.50
C LEU A 52 10.33 -1.10 3.25
N PRO A 53 10.56 -1.18 4.57
CA PRO A 53 9.93 -2.21 5.39
C PRO A 53 8.41 -2.01 5.40
N VAL A 54 7.68 -3.11 5.25
CA VAL A 54 6.22 -3.10 5.28
C VAL A 54 5.76 -3.97 6.45
N ALA A 55 4.92 -3.40 7.31
CA ALA A 55 4.16 -4.14 8.31
C ALA A 55 2.86 -4.62 7.68
N VAL A 56 2.48 -5.87 7.98
CA VAL A 56 1.22 -6.48 7.59
C VAL A 56 0.38 -6.55 8.86
N GLU A 57 -0.78 -5.91 8.86
CA GLU A 57 -1.63 -5.79 10.05
C GLU A 57 -3.07 -6.20 9.71
N ALA A 58 -3.77 -6.79 10.68
CA ALA A 58 -5.20 -7.01 10.57
C ALA A 58 -5.92 -5.66 10.67
N ASN A 59 -6.89 -5.44 9.78
CA ASN A 59 -7.82 -4.33 9.86
C ASN A 59 -9.16 -4.87 10.37
N GLU A 60 -9.39 -4.70 11.67
CA GLU A 60 -10.58 -5.18 12.38
C GLU A 60 -11.88 -4.51 11.88
N HIS A 61 -11.79 -3.30 11.32
CA HIS A 61 -12.95 -2.56 10.84
C HIS A 61 -13.43 -3.01 9.46
N LEU A 62 -12.52 -3.53 8.63
CA LEU A 62 -12.79 -3.93 7.24
C LEU A 62 -12.74 -5.45 7.04
N ASP A 63 -12.61 -6.22 8.12
CA ASP A 63 -12.46 -7.69 8.10
C ASP A 63 -11.40 -8.13 7.08
N GLY A 64 -10.20 -7.56 7.21
CA GLY A 64 -9.17 -7.72 6.19
C GLY A 64 -7.77 -7.42 6.66
N VAL A 65 -6.85 -7.28 5.70
CA VAL A 65 -5.45 -6.97 5.96
C VAL A 65 -5.12 -5.60 5.39
N GLU A 66 -4.39 -4.81 6.15
CA GLU A 66 -3.78 -3.56 5.71
C GLU A 66 -2.25 -3.62 5.78
N PHE A 67 -1.61 -2.74 5.05
CA PHE A 67 -0.15 -2.62 5.04
C PHE A 67 0.26 -1.24 5.54
N ARG A 68 1.20 -1.19 6.49
CA ARG A 68 1.77 0.07 6.96
C ARG A 68 3.22 0.21 6.55
N VAL A 69 3.57 1.41 6.10
CA VAL A 69 4.93 1.77 5.70
C VAL A 69 5.29 3.14 6.26
N THR A 70 6.45 3.24 6.89
CA THR A 70 7.00 4.51 7.35
C THR A 70 8.08 5.00 6.38
N HIS A 71 7.93 6.21 5.84
CA HIS A 71 8.90 6.85 4.97
C HIS A 71 9.07 8.32 5.37
N LYS A 72 10.32 8.76 5.56
CA LYS A 72 10.65 10.14 5.97
C LYS A 72 9.84 10.64 7.19
N GLY A 73 9.57 9.76 8.16
CA GLY A 73 8.80 10.09 9.36
C GLY A 73 7.28 10.17 9.16
N THR A 74 6.79 9.90 7.95
CA THR A 74 5.35 9.80 7.66
C THR A 74 4.97 8.33 7.55
N GLU A 75 3.91 7.93 8.27
CA GLU A 75 3.29 6.61 8.12
C GLU A 75 2.22 6.68 7.03
N THR A 76 2.21 5.67 6.16
CA THR A 76 1.21 5.50 5.11
C THR A 76 0.57 4.14 5.25
N THR A 77 -0.76 4.14 5.29
CA THR A 77 -1.58 2.92 5.31
C THR A 77 -2.09 2.62 3.91
N ILE A 78 -1.97 1.37 3.49
CA ILE A 78 -2.36 0.87 2.17
C ILE A 78 -3.39 -0.23 2.40
N SER A 79 -4.64 0.09 2.11
CA SER A 79 -5.82 -0.76 2.25
C SER A 79 -6.28 -1.32 0.90
N LYS A 80 -7.32 -2.17 0.90
CA LYS A 80 -7.83 -2.90 -0.27
C LYS A 80 -8.05 -2.03 -1.51
N ASP A 81 -8.55 -0.80 -1.34
CA ASP A 81 -8.84 0.12 -2.44
C ASP A 81 -7.63 0.97 -2.87
N SER A 82 -6.50 0.82 -2.19
CA SER A 82 -5.27 1.56 -2.48
C SER A 82 -4.55 0.97 -3.68
N LEU A 83 -4.03 1.86 -4.54
CA LEU A 83 -3.21 1.46 -5.68
C LEU A 83 -1.97 0.69 -5.20
N GLY A 84 -1.79 -0.51 -5.74
CA GLY A 84 -0.65 -1.38 -5.40
C GLY A 84 -0.91 -2.32 -4.21
N TYR A 85 -2.12 -2.31 -3.62
CA TYR A 85 -2.52 -3.29 -2.61
C TYR A 85 -2.37 -4.73 -3.09
N ASP A 86 -2.88 -5.07 -4.29
CA ASP A 86 -2.73 -6.42 -4.88
C ASP A 86 -1.27 -6.87 -5.01
N HIS A 87 -0.37 -5.92 -5.27
CA HIS A 87 1.06 -6.21 -5.34
C HIS A 87 1.59 -6.64 -3.97
N LEU A 88 1.22 -5.92 -2.91
CA LEU A 88 1.57 -6.28 -1.54
C LEU A 88 0.91 -7.59 -1.10
N ILE A 89 -0.37 -7.83 -1.41
CA ILE A 89 -1.02 -9.12 -1.11
C ILE A 89 -0.24 -10.29 -1.71
N LYS A 90 0.19 -10.19 -2.98
CA LYS A 90 0.98 -11.24 -3.63
C LYS A 90 2.36 -11.40 -2.99
N LEU A 91 3.04 -10.29 -2.67
CA LEU A 91 4.38 -10.31 -2.10
C LEU A 91 4.41 -10.83 -0.65
N PHE A 92 3.35 -10.57 0.11
CA PHE A 92 3.20 -10.91 1.52
C PHE A 92 2.17 -12.03 1.76
N ALA A 93 1.82 -12.81 0.72
CA ALA A 93 0.74 -13.81 0.77
C ALA A 93 0.83 -14.78 1.96
N LYS A 94 2.05 -15.15 2.38
CA LYS A 94 2.24 -16.02 3.55
C LYS A 94 1.83 -15.33 4.85
N ASP A 95 2.20 -14.07 5.05
CA ASP A 95 1.88 -13.32 6.27
C ASP A 95 0.38 -12.98 6.30
N VAL A 96 -0.17 -12.59 5.15
CA VAL A 96 -1.61 -12.37 4.95
C VAL A 96 -2.41 -13.62 5.30
N ALA A 97 -2.00 -14.79 4.80
CA ALA A 97 -2.69 -16.05 5.08
C ALA A 97 -2.63 -16.45 6.57
N VAL A 98 -1.56 -16.10 7.29
CA VAL A 98 -1.48 -16.32 8.73
C VAL A 98 -2.46 -15.41 9.47
N LEU A 99 -2.44 -14.10 9.18
CA LEU A 99 -3.35 -13.13 9.79
C LEU A 99 -4.81 -13.43 9.49
N GLN A 100 -5.12 -13.88 8.28
CA GLN A 100 -6.50 -14.15 7.89
C GLN A 100 -7.05 -15.43 8.53
N ARG A 101 -6.19 -16.42 8.82
CA ARG A 101 -6.58 -17.58 9.64
C ARG A 101 -6.84 -17.19 11.08
N ASP A 102 -5.99 -16.35 11.65
CA ASP A 102 -6.15 -15.83 13.01
C ASP A 102 -7.48 -15.05 13.16
N LEU A 103 -7.82 -14.21 12.18
CA LEU A 103 -9.10 -13.51 12.10
C LEU A 103 -10.30 -14.46 11.99
N ASP A 104 -10.22 -15.50 11.17
CA ASP A 104 -11.30 -16.49 10.98
C ASP A 104 -11.50 -17.35 12.25
N GLU A 105 -10.42 -17.76 12.91
CA GLU A 105 -10.46 -18.49 14.18
C GLU A 105 -11.06 -17.64 15.32
N HIS A 106 -10.87 -16.32 15.30
CA HIS A 106 -11.44 -15.39 16.28
C HIS A 106 -12.90 -15.00 15.98
N ASN A 107 -13.34 -15.06 14.73
CA ASN A 107 -14.72 -14.73 14.31
C ASN A 107 -15.64 -15.95 14.18
N ALA A 108 -15.13 -17.17 14.39
CA ALA A 108 -15.95 -18.37 14.43
C ALA A 108 -17.00 -18.23 15.57
N PRO A 109 -18.30 -18.21 15.27
CA PRO A 109 -19.30 -18.23 16.32
C PRO A 109 -19.16 -19.54 17.10
N ASP A 110 -19.12 -19.44 18.43
CA ASP A 110 -19.25 -20.58 19.33
C ASP A 110 -20.49 -21.39 18.87
N ALA A 111 -20.27 -22.66 18.55
CA ALA A 111 -21.21 -23.55 17.85
C ALA A 111 -22.54 -23.79 18.57
#